data_AF-A0A1C1CXG4-F1
#
_entry.id   AF-A0A1C1CXG4-F1
#
_cell.length_a   1.000
_cell.length_b   1.000
_cell.length_c   1.000
_cell.angle_alpha   90.00
_cell.angle_beta   90.00
_cell.angle_gamma   90.00
#
_symmetry.space_group_name_H-M   'P 1'
#
loop_
_entity.id
_entity.type
_entity.pdbx_description
1 polymer ?
#
loop_
_entity_poly.entity_id
_entity_poly.type
_entity_poly.pdbx_seq_one_letter_code
_entity_poly.pdbx_strand_id
1 'polypeptide(L)'
;MPAVQRNGRTVPKQDMPEKSSQQSTTQAMPTSRPRPSSYLLLVYPVILALGSLFSILSPIAAPPSEPLTPGIASDLNAPHFHHANYFAGKRNIVNIYFVKFGWFWTTLAFVLLQITIRPANQRHYVQTGLRYALVTLSWFLTTQWFFGPALIDRSFTITGGHCEPQMVNTTGLKEAIDMSRISSGLACKVAGGRWRGGYDISGHVFMLVLSSAFLLYELHISDRDSSHPSVSPQAAARLAHDMTEEERKAVGGWETETRARIRIWSRYFVYAVVLLDFWMLMMTAIWFHTWLEKLAGLLIAAVTVHGTYFLGDVVPFWRELVGGL
;
A
#
# COMPACT_ATOMS: atom_id res chain seq x y z
N MET A 1 2.19 36.99 43.23
CA MET A 1 3.65 37.29 43.22
C MET A 1 4.09 37.29 41.77
N PRO A 2 4.55 38.42 41.19
CA PRO A 2 4.88 38.45 39.77
C PRO A 2 6.20 37.71 39.52
N ALA A 3 6.17 36.78 38.56
CA ALA A 3 7.30 35.94 38.19
C ALA A 3 8.32 36.72 37.35
N VAL A 4 9.59 36.59 37.73
CA VAL A 4 10.74 37.23 37.06
C VAL A 4 11.23 36.34 35.93
N GLN A 5 11.31 36.87 34.71
CA GLN A 5 11.94 36.17 33.58
C GLN A 5 13.48 36.19 33.68
N ARG A 6 14.10 35.06 33.33
CA ARG A 6 15.54 34.77 33.39
C ARG A 6 16.43 35.64 32.47
N ASN A 7 15.84 36.54 31.68
CA ASN A 7 16.54 37.39 30.70
C ASN A 7 16.53 38.89 31.02
N GLY A 8 16.29 39.29 32.28
CA GLY A 8 16.65 40.64 32.76
C GLY A 8 15.96 41.82 32.08
N ARG A 9 14.85 41.61 31.34
CA ARG A 9 14.06 42.68 30.73
C ARG A 9 12.81 42.95 31.58
N THR A 10 12.78 44.12 32.20
CA THR A 10 11.60 44.70 32.86
C THR A 10 10.64 45.24 31.80
N VAL A 11 9.38 44.76 31.78
CA VAL A 11 8.30 45.34 30.97
C VAL A 11 7.68 46.50 31.76
N PRO A 12 7.68 47.73 31.23
CA PRO A 12 7.00 48.86 31.87
C PRO A 12 5.48 48.63 31.90
N LYS A 13 4.84 48.88 33.06
CA LYS A 13 3.39 49.06 33.15
C LYS A 13 3.03 50.28 32.29
N GLN A 14 2.26 50.08 31.23
CA GLN A 14 1.65 51.16 30.47
C GLN A 14 0.13 51.10 30.68
N ASP A 15 -0.38 52.17 31.25
CA ASP A 15 -1.79 52.42 31.53
C ASP A 15 -2.64 52.39 30.25
N MET A 16 -3.86 51.85 30.36
CA MET A 16 -4.86 51.83 29.29
C MET A 16 -5.33 53.24 28.91
N PRO A 17 -5.45 53.55 27.62
CA PRO A 17 -6.49 54.44 27.13
C PRO A 17 -7.56 53.66 26.35
N GLU A 18 -8.80 54.01 26.69
CA GLU A 18 -10.06 53.53 26.14
C GLU A 18 -10.25 53.95 24.67
N LYS A 19 -10.91 53.08 23.87
CA LYS A 19 -11.50 53.31 22.53
C LYS A 19 -10.55 53.61 21.35
N SER A 20 -10.24 52.55 20.59
CA SER A 20 -10.44 52.60 19.14
C SER A 20 -10.88 51.21 18.63
N SER A 21 -12.00 51.17 17.90
CA SER A 21 -12.47 49.97 17.19
C SER A 21 -11.45 49.59 16.12
N GLN A 22 -10.52 48.71 16.46
CA GLN A 22 -9.69 48.03 15.46
C GLN A 22 -10.44 46.81 14.96
N GLN A 23 -10.75 46.85 13.67
CA GLN A 23 -11.31 45.77 12.88
C GLN A 23 -10.50 44.48 13.13
N SER A 24 -11.15 43.48 13.71
CA SER A 24 -10.68 42.11 13.71
C SER A 24 -10.71 41.57 12.29
N THR A 25 -9.64 41.81 11.52
CA THR A 25 -9.36 41.07 10.29
C THR A 25 -8.91 39.67 10.67
N THR A 26 -9.86 38.81 11.01
CA THR A 26 -9.66 37.36 11.06
C THR A 26 -9.52 36.90 9.60
N GLN A 27 -8.34 37.07 9.00
CA GLN A 27 -8.00 36.38 7.76
C GLN A 27 -7.97 34.88 8.05
N ALA A 28 -9.10 34.22 7.81
CA ALA A 28 -9.16 32.78 7.71
C ALA A 28 -8.22 32.35 6.58
N MET A 29 -7.05 31.79 6.95
CA MET A 29 -6.16 31.20 5.97
C MET A 29 -6.91 30.07 5.25
N PRO A 30 -6.80 29.95 3.92
CA PRO A 30 -7.47 28.90 3.16
C PRO A 30 -6.91 27.53 3.59
N THR A 31 -7.74 26.71 4.22
CA THR A 31 -7.39 25.46 4.92
C THR A 31 -7.36 24.21 4.03
N SER A 32 -7.53 24.31 2.71
CA SER A 32 -7.61 23.12 1.86
C SER A 32 -6.29 22.89 1.12
N ARG A 33 -5.48 21.92 1.58
CA ARG A 33 -4.47 21.29 0.70
C ARG A 33 -5.16 20.80 -0.58
N PRO A 34 -4.51 20.90 -1.76
CA PRO A 34 -5.13 20.47 -3.01
C PRO A 34 -5.41 18.97 -2.95
N ARG A 35 -6.64 18.60 -3.31
CA ARG A 35 -7.10 17.21 -3.43
C ARG A 35 -6.13 16.40 -4.32
N PRO A 36 -5.75 15.16 -3.93
CA PRO A 36 -4.88 14.35 -4.75
C PRO A 36 -5.66 13.90 -5.98
N SER A 37 -5.08 14.12 -7.16
CA SER A 37 -5.73 13.75 -8.40
C SER A 37 -5.76 12.23 -8.59
N SER A 38 -6.84 11.73 -9.21
CA SER A 38 -6.90 10.35 -9.70
C SER A 38 -5.79 10.02 -10.69
N TYR A 39 -5.15 11.02 -11.32
CA TYR A 39 -3.98 10.85 -12.17
C TYR A 39 -2.79 10.22 -11.43
N LEU A 40 -2.73 10.28 -10.10
CA LEU A 40 -1.73 9.55 -9.32
C LEU A 40 -1.77 8.03 -9.61
N LEU A 41 -2.93 7.48 -9.98
CA LEU A 41 -3.07 6.07 -10.37
C LEU A 41 -2.38 5.73 -11.68
N LEU A 42 -2.02 6.71 -12.52
CA LEU A 42 -1.29 6.47 -13.77
C LEU A 42 0.14 5.98 -13.53
N VAL A 43 0.68 6.14 -12.33
CA VAL A 43 2.01 5.60 -11.98
C VAL A 43 2.08 4.08 -12.16
N TYR A 44 0.99 3.37 -11.86
CA TYR A 44 0.92 1.91 -11.90
C TYR A 44 0.99 1.33 -13.32
N PRO A 45 0.14 1.74 -14.28
CA PRO A 45 0.27 1.28 -15.65
C PRO A 45 1.60 1.69 -16.28
N VAL A 46 2.17 2.84 -15.91
CA VAL A 46 3.51 3.25 -16.36
C VAL A 46 4.59 2.29 -15.85
N ILE A 47 4.60 1.96 -14.55
CA ILE A 47 5.55 0.98 -13.99
C ILE A 47 5.40 -0.38 -14.68
N LEU A 48 4.17 -0.87 -14.87
CA LEU A 48 3.93 -2.15 -15.54
C LEU A 48 4.38 -2.14 -17.00
N ALA A 49 4.12 -1.07 -17.74
CA ALA A 49 4.53 -0.92 -19.13
C ALA A 49 6.06 -0.89 -19.26
N LEU A 50 6.73 -0.11 -18.42
CA LEU A 50 8.20 -0.02 -18.39
C LEU A 50 8.84 -1.37 -18.04
N GLY A 51 8.34 -2.05 -17.01
CA GLY A 51 8.86 -3.37 -16.62
C GLY A 51 8.60 -4.44 -17.67
N SER A 52 7.42 -4.42 -18.32
CA SER A 52 7.10 -5.36 -19.40
C SER A 52 7.92 -5.08 -20.66
N LEU A 53 8.17 -3.82 -21.00
CA LEU A 53 9.08 -3.43 -22.08
C LEU A 53 10.51 -3.92 -21.79
N PHE A 54 10.99 -3.74 -20.55
CA PHE A 54 12.30 -4.23 -20.14
C PHE A 54 12.40 -5.76 -20.19
N SER A 55 11.33 -6.49 -19.84
CA SER A 55 11.27 -7.96 -19.95
C SER A 55 11.52 -8.45 -21.38
N ILE A 56 11.02 -7.73 -22.38
CA ILE A 56 11.17 -8.06 -23.81
C ILE A 56 12.55 -7.63 -24.33
N LEU A 57 13.01 -6.43 -23.96
CA LEU A 57 14.23 -5.85 -24.53
C LEU A 57 15.52 -6.36 -23.87
N SER A 58 15.47 -6.77 -22.61
CA SER A 58 16.66 -7.15 -21.85
C SER A 58 17.04 -8.61 -22.10
N PRO A 59 18.25 -8.89 -22.62
CA PRO A 59 18.71 -10.27 -22.82
C PRO A 59 18.90 -11.03 -21.50
N ILE A 60 19.00 -10.32 -20.38
CA ILE A 60 19.07 -10.92 -19.03
C ILE A 60 17.69 -11.39 -18.57
N ALA A 61 16.62 -10.78 -19.09
CA ALA A 61 15.23 -11.13 -18.79
C ALA A 61 14.63 -12.14 -19.78
N ALA A 62 15.15 -12.20 -21.01
CA ALA A 62 14.76 -13.19 -21.99
C ALA A 62 15.29 -14.60 -21.60
N PRO A 63 14.44 -15.64 -21.60
CA PRO A 63 14.93 -17.00 -21.37
C PRO A 63 15.93 -17.38 -22.48
N PRO A 64 17.02 -18.09 -22.15
CA PRO A 64 17.98 -18.53 -23.16
C PRO A 64 17.26 -19.37 -24.21
N SER A 65 17.32 -18.91 -25.46
CA SER A 65 16.82 -19.60 -26.63
C SER A 65 17.76 -20.75 -26.99
N GLU A 66 17.82 -21.80 -26.16
CA GLU A 66 18.44 -23.06 -26.56
C GLU A 66 17.44 -24.22 -26.42
N PRO A 67 17.00 -24.82 -27.54
CA PRO A 67 16.26 -26.06 -27.51
C PRO A 67 17.26 -27.20 -27.26
N LEU A 68 17.68 -27.37 -26.01
CA LEU A 68 18.44 -28.57 -25.65
C LEU A 68 17.47 -29.73 -25.59
N THR A 69 17.62 -30.60 -26.58
CA THR A 69 17.02 -31.93 -26.72
C THR A 69 16.95 -32.66 -25.36
N PRO A 70 15.85 -33.39 -25.07
CA PRO A 70 15.72 -34.15 -23.83
C PRO A 70 16.65 -35.37 -23.89
N GLY A 71 17.93 -35.13 -23.61
CA GLY A 71 18.98 -36.13 -23.47
C GLY A 71 19.27 -36.36 -21.99
N ILE A 72 19.10 -37.61 -21.57
CA ILE A 72 19.10 -38.17 -20.21
C ILE A 72 20.47 -38.02 -19.47
N ALA A 73 21.33 -37.08 -19.86
CA ALA A 73 22.70 -36.96 -19.37
C ALA A 73 23.07 -35.60 -18.74
N SER A 74 22.20 -34.58 -18.77
CA SER A 74 22.54 -33.24 -18.26
C SER A 74 22.22 -32.99 -16.77
N ASP A 75 21.53 -33.91 -16.09
CA ASP A 75 21.03 -33.71 -14.72
C ASP A 75 22.03 -34.08 -13.60
N LEU A 76 23.25 -34.54 -13.92
CA LEU A 76 24.19 -35.05 -12.91
C LEU A 76 25.51 -34.27 -12.77
N ASN A 77 25.83 -33.30 -13.63
CA ASN A 77 27.13 -32.60 -13.56
C ASN A 77 27.13 -31.11 -13.99
N ALA A 78 25.97 -30.46 -14.16
CA ALA A 78 25.94 -29.02 -14.39
C ALA A 78 25.91 -28.27 -13.05
N PRO A 79 26.98 -27.58 -12.63
CA PRO A 79 26.91 -26.74 -11.45
C PRO A 79 25.86 -25.65 -11.73
N HIS A 80 24.87 -25.54 -10.85
CA HIS A 80 23.71 -24.66 -10.95
C HIS A 80 24.08 -23.16 -11.03
N PHE A 81 24.62 -22.70 -12.16
CA PHE A 81 25.04 -21.32 -12.36
C PHE A 81 24.66 -20.79 -13.75
N HIS A 82 23.41 -20.96 -14.16
CA HIS A 82 22.78 -19.83 -14.84
C HIS A 82 22.33 -18.90 -13.72
N HIS A 83 23.07 -17.81 -13.50
CA HIS A 83 22.71 -16.76 -12.54
C HIS A 83 21.40 -16.08 -12.98
N ALA A 84 20.27 -16.77 -12.79
CA ALA A 84 18.97 -16.15 -12.85
C ALA A 84 19.01 -14.95 -11.89
N ASN A 85 18.58 -13.78 -12.36
CA ASN A 85 18.57 -12.57 -11.56
C ASN A 85 17.94 -12.85 -10.19
N TYR A 86 18.51 -12.32 -9.12
CA TYR A 86 18.03 -12.52 -7.75
C TYR A 86 16.51 -12.31 -7.63
N PHE A 87 15.96 -11.30 -8.30
CA PHE A 87 14.53 -10.99 -8.29
C PHE A 87 13.66 -11.93 -9.14
N ALA A 88 14.23 -12.66 -10.10
CA ALA A 88 13.56 -13.73 -10.82
C ALA A 88 13.30 -14.95 -9.92
N GLY A 89 14.08 -15.11 -8.85
CA GLY A 89 13.88 -16.14 -7.85
C GLY A 89 12.66 -15.86 -6.97
N LYS A 90 11.68 -16.78 -6.95
CA LYS A 90 10.52 -16.73 -6.01
C LYS A 90 10.93 -16.73 -4.53
N ARG A 91 12.19 -17.02 -4.22
CA ARG A 91 12.76 -17.09 -2.85
C ARG A 91 13.61 -15.88 -2.48
N ASN A 92 13.55 -14.78 -3.24
CA ASN A 92 14.22 -13.55 -2.82
C ASN A 92 13.64 -13.01 -1.50
N ILE A 93 14.49 -12.42 -0.65
CA ILE A 93 14.12 -12.00 0.71
C ILE A 93 12.98 -10.99 0.72
N VAL A 94 12.92 -10.09 -0.27
CA VAL A 94 11.88 -9.07 -0.36
C VAL A 94 10.54 -9.74 -0.64
N ASN A 95 10.48 -10.71 -1.54
CA ASN A 95 9.25 -11.48 -1.75
C ASN A 95 8.83 -12.28 -0.51
N ILE A 96 9.79 -12.90 0.20
CA ILE A 96 9.50 -13.74 1.37
C ILE A 96 8.96 -12.91 2.54
N TYR A 97 9.62 -11.81 2.89
CA TYR A 97 9.28 -11.04 4.08
C TYR A 97 8.39 -9.85 3.81
N PHE A 98 8.52 -9.20 2.66
CA PHE A 98 7.72 -8.02 2.33
C PHE A 98 6.45 -8.42 1.58
N VAL A 99 6.55 -9.02 0.39
CA VAL A 99 5.35 -9.22 -0.46
C VAL A 99 4.39 -10.27 0.11
N LYS A 100 4.89 -11.42 0.59
CA LYS A 100 4.02 -12.46 1.18
C LYS A 100 3.33 -12.02 2.46
N PHE A 101 3.96 -11.14 3.24
CA PHE A 101 3.37 -10.49 4.41
C PHE A 101 2.91 -9.06 4.08
N GLY A 102 2.64 -8.75 2.81
CA GLY A 102 2.44 -7.38 2.34
C GLY A 102 1.35 -6.67 3.12
N TRP A 103 0.21 -7.33 3.33
CA TRP A 103 -0.90 -6.75 4.06
C TRP A 103 -0.55 -6.38 5.51
N PHE A 104 0.30 -7.17 6.18
CA PHE A 104 0.77 -6.82 7.52
C PHE A 104 1.53 -5.49 7.52
N TRP A 105 2.42 -5.28 6.55
CA TRP A 105 3.17 -4.03 6.42
C TRP A 105 2.26 -2.86 6.07
N THR A 106 1.27 -3.05 5.20
CA THR A 106 0.24 -2.06 4.87
C THR A 106 -0.56 -1.67 6.12
N THR A 107 -1.06 -2.64 6.88
CA THR A 107 -1.81 -2.41 8.12
C THR A 107 -0.97 -1.70 9.16
N LEU A 108 0.28 -2.11 9.36
CA LEU A 108 1.19 -1.48 10.32
C LEU A 108 1.45 -0.02 9.94
N ALA A 109 1.73 0.25 8.67
CA ALA A 109 1.96 1.61 8.17
C ALA A 109 0.71 2.49 8.36
N PHE A 110 -0.47 1.95 8.06
CA PHE A 110 -1.75 2.60 8.26
C PHE A 110 -2.01 2.92 9.74
N VAL A 111 -1.88 1.95 10.64
CA VAL A 111 -2.12 2.14 12.07
C VAL A 111 -1.16 3.19 12.65
N LEU A 112 0.13 3.14 12.30
CA LEU A 112 1.12 4.13 12.72
C LEU A 112 0.76 5.55 12.22
N LEU A 113 0.28 5.67 10.98
CA LEU A 113 -0.21 6.93 10.44
C LEU A 113 -1.42 7.46 11.23
N GLN A 114 -2.42 6.60 11.48
CA GLN A 114 -3.67 7.00 12.16
C GLN A 114 -3.48 7.37 13.64
N ILE A 115 -2.59 6.68 14.37
CA ILE A 115 -2.30 7.00 15.77
C ILE A 115 -1.60 8.37 15.91
N THR A 116 -0.87 8.82 14.88
CA THR A 116 -0.09 10.06 14.95
C THR A 116 -0.80 11.30 14.44
N ILE A 117 -1.97 11.18 13.80
CA ILE A 117 -2.51 12.29 13.02
C ILE A 117 -3.20 13.39 13.84
N ARG A 118 -3.81 13.02 14.98
CA ARG A 118 -4.66 13.91 15.82
C ARG A 118 -5.63 14.73 14.98
N PRO A 119 -6.67 14.08 14.43
CA PRO A 119 -7.58 14.76 13.54
C PRO A 119 -8.40 15.80 14.30
N ALA A 120 -8.73 16.91 13.65
CA ALA A 120 -9.60 17.93 14.25
C ALA A 120 -11.04 17.41 14.50
N ASN A 121 -11.48 16.42 13.71
CA ASN A 121 -12.81 15.81 13.79
C ASN A 121 -12.70 14.30 14.03
N GLN A 122 -13.38 13.79 15.07
CA GLN A 122 -13.39 12.36 15.43
C GLN A 122 -14.03 11.47 14.34
N ARG A 123 -14.86 12.04 13.46
CA ARG A 123 -15.43 11.32 12.29
C ARG A 123 -14.34 10.73 11.38
N HIS A 124 -13.15 11.33 11.36
CA HIS A 124 -11.99 10.83 10.62
C HIS A 124 -11.72 9.34 10.89
N TYR A 125 -11.74 8.93 12.17
CA TYR A 125 -11.45 7.55 12.57
C TYR A 125 -12.47 6.54 12.06
N VAL A 126 -13.75 6.92 12.00
CA VAL A 126 -14.80 6.06 11.44
C VAL A 126 -14.62 5.93 9.92
N GLN A 127 -14.38 7.05 9.24
CA GLN A 127 -14.24 7.07 7.78
C GLN A 127 -12.98 6.34 7.30
N THR A 128 -11.84 6.55 7.95
CA THR A 128 -10.60 5.84 7.64
C THR A 128 -10.70 4.35 7.97
N GLY A 129 -11.36 4.00 9.09
CA GLY A 129 -11.65 2.61 9.44
C GLY A 129 -12.51 1.92 8.38
N LEU A 130 -13.50 2.61 7.83
CA LEU A 130 -14.33 2.07 6.75
C LEU A 130 -13.55 1.92 5.43
N ARG A 131 -12.72 2.89 5.04
CA ARG A 131 -11.85 2.78 3.85
C ARG A 131 -10.90 1.59 3.98
N TYR A 132 -10.27 1.43 5.14
CA TYR A 132 -9.44 0.28 5.44
C TYR A 132 -10.22 -1.04 5.37
N ALA A 133 -11.44 -1.08 5.91
CA ALA A 133 -12.30 -2.26 5.85
C ALA A 133 -12.69 -2.64 4.41
N LEU A 134 -13.04 -1.66 3.55
CA LEU A 134 -13.36 -1.88 2.14
C LEU A 134 -12.17 -2.44 1.36
N VAL A 135 -11.00 -1.84 1.56
CA VAL A 135 -9.75 -2.25 0.89
C VAL A 135 -9.29 -3.62 1.39
N THR A 136 -9.43 -3.91 2.70
CA THR A 136 -9.15 -5.23 3.29
C THR A 136 -10.13 -6.29 2.81
N LEU A 137 -11.41 -5.95 2.67
CA LEU A 137 -12.41 -6.87 2.13
C LEU A 137 -12.07 -7.22 0.68
N SER A 138 -11.73 -6.23 -0.15
CA SER A 138 -11.28 -6.49 -1.52
C SER A 138 -10.06 -7.42 -1.58
N TRP A 139 -9.05 -7.17 -0.73
CA TRP A 139 -7.90 -8.06 -0.60
C TRP A 139 -8.29 -9.49 -0.23
N PHE A 140 -9.11 -9.64 0.81
CA PHE A 140 -9.54 -10.93 1.33
C PHE A 140 -10.35 -11.72 0.30
N LEU A 141 -11.32 -11.08 -0.35
CA LEU A 141 -12.13 -11.70 -1.39
C LEU A 141 -11.28 -12.08 -2.61
N THR A 142 -10.32 -11.23 -2.98
CA THR A 142 -9.50 -11.47 -4.17
C THR A 142 -8.50 -12.59 -3.95
N THR A 143 -7.88 -12.69 -2.77
CA THR A 143 -6.71 -13.55 -2.53
C THR A 143 -6.91 -14.69 -1.55
N GLN A 144 -7.92 -14.65 -0.67
CA GLN A 144 -8.12 -15.64 0.39
C GLN A 144 -9.38 -16.48 0.18
N TRP A 145 -10.55 -15.84 0.09
CA TRP A 145 -11.83 -16.56 0.09
C TRP A 145 -12.95 -15.75 -0.58
N PHE A 146 -13.64 -16.36 -1.55
CA PHE A 146 -14.79 -15.76 -2.22
C PHE A 146 -15.91 -16.78 -2.42
N PHE A 147 -16.62 -17.15 -1.35
CA PHE A 147 -17.62 -18.22 -1.36
C PHE A 147 -17.01 -19.55 -1.81
N GLY A 148 -15.89 -19.94 -1.18
CA GLY A 148 -15.05 -21.07 -1.57
C GLY A 148 -13.65 -20.58 -1.94
N PRO A 149 -13.11 -20.94 -3.12
CA PRO A 149 -11.82 -20.43 -3.58
C PRO A 149 -11.78 -18.90 -3.64
N ALA A 150 -10.59 -18.32 -3.50
CA ALA A 150 -10.38 -16.90 -3.75
C ALA A 150 -10.79 -16.52 -5.17
N LEU A 151 -11.09 -15.24 -5.42
CA LEU A 151 -11.51 -14.78 -6.76
C LEU A 151 -10.48 -15.13 -7.83
N ILE A 152 -9.18 -15.03 -7.53
CA ILE A 152 -8.10 -15.40 -8.46
C ILE A 152 -8.09 -16.90 -8.77
N ASP A 153 -8.28 -17.77 -7.78
CA ASP A 153 -8.35 -19.23 -7.96
C ASP A 153 -9.59 -19.61 -8.77
N ARG A 154 -10.73 -18.97 -8.49
CA ARG A 154 -11.97 -19.17 -9.25
C ARG A 154 -11.80 -18.71 -10.70
N SER A 155 -11.19 -17.55 -10.94
CA SER A 155 -10.87 -17.08 -12.29
C SER A 155 -10.00 -18.07 -13.05
N PHE A 156 -8.97 -18.61 -12.39
CA PHE A 156 -8.08 -19.60 -12.99
C PHE A 156 -8.82 -20.87 -13.40
N THR A 157 -9.65 -21.43 -12.51
CA THR A 157 -10.40 -22.66 -12.83
C THR A 157 -11.46 -22.46 -13.90
N ILE A 158 -12.20 -21.34 -13.89
CA ILE A 158 -13.22 -21.04 -14.91
C ILE A 158 -12.62 -20.89 -16.30
N THR A 159 -11.37 -20.42 -16.39
CA THR A 159 -10.65 -20.25 -17.66
C THR A 159 -9.94 -21.52 -18.14
N GLY A 160 -10.28 -22.68 -17.56
CA GLY A 160 -9.76 -24.00 -17.96
C GLY A 160 -8.57 -24.50 -17.13
N GLY A 161 -8.19 -23.76 -16.10
CA GLY A 161 -7.12 -24.15 -15.20
C GLY A 161 -7.49 -25.29 -14.27
N HIS A 162 -6.54 -26.16 -14.00
CA HIS A 162 -6.73 -27.33 -13.15
C HIS A 162 -5.44 -27.72 -12.43
N CYS A 163 -5.58 -28.61 -11.44
CA CYS A 163 -4.45 -29.20 -10.74
C CYS A 163 -4.05 -30.53 -11.39
N GLU A 164 -2.83 -30.61 -11.91
CA GLU A 164 -2.26 -31.81 -12.52
C GLU A 164 -1.38 -32.57 -11.50
N PRO A 165 -1.44 -33.91 -11.44
CA PRO A 165 -0.49 -34.69 -10.64
C PRO A 165 0.94 -34.54 -11.15
N GLN A 166 1.92 -34.51 -10.24
CA GLN A 166 3.32 -34.61 -10.63
C GLN A 166 3.57 -36.01 -11.22
N MET A 167 4.11 -36.06 -12.43
CA MET A 167 4.36 -37.28 -13.22
C MET A 167 5.22 -38.35 -12.51
N VAL A 168 5.80 -38.05 -11.34
CA VAL A 168 6.66 -38.96 -10.57
C VAL A 168 5.87 -39.82 -9.59
N ASN A 169 4.65 -39.41 -9.21
CA ASN A 169 3.79 -40.27 -8.40
C ASN A 169 2.95 -41.12 -9.35
N THR A 170 3.06 -42.44 -9.22
CA THR A 170 2.19 -43.47 -9.82
C THR A 170 0.77 -43.35 -9.26
N THR A 171 0.16 -42.18 -9.45
CA THR A 171 -1.14 -41.83 -8.91
C THR A 171 -2.19 -42.65 -9.63
N GLY A 172 -2.99 -43.39 -8.87
CA GLY A 172 -4.11 -44.13 -9.43
C GLY A 172 -5.07 -43.17 -10.13
N LEU A 173 -5.83 -43.65 -11.13
CA LEU A 173 -6.82 -42.84 -11.85
C LEU A 173 -7.75 -42.05 -10.90
N LYS A 174 -8.10 -42.64 -9.75
CA LYS A 174 -8.90 -41.99 -8.72
C LYS A 174 -8.23 -40.73 -8.14
N GLU A 175 -6.95 -40.81 -7.80
CA GLU A 175 -6.19 -39.68 -7.24
C GLU A 175 -6.00 -38.57 -8.28
N ALA A 176 -5.80 -38.92 -9.55
CA ALA A 176 -5.74 -37.95 -10.64
C ALA A 176 -7.09 -37.22 -10.82
N ILE A 177 -8.21 -37.95 -10.76
CA ILE A 177 -9.56 -37.35 -10.79
C ILE A 177 -9.79 -36.47 -9.57
N ASP A 178 -9.46 -36.93 -8.36
CA ASP A 178 -9.64 -36.15 -7.15
C ASP A 178 -8.77 -34.88 -7.15
N MET A 179 -7.55 -34.96 -7.69
CA MET A 179 -6.66 -33.80 -7.84
C MET A 179 -7.23 -32.78 -8.84
N SER A 180 -7.80 -33.23 -9.96
CA SER A 180 -8.44 -32.34 -10.95
C SER A 180 -9.63 -31.54 -10.39
N ARG A 181 -10.26 -32.02 -9.30
CA ARG A 181 -11.35 -31.32 -8.59
C ARG A 181 -10.88 -30.25 -7.62
N ILE A 182 -9.57 -30.18 -7.34
CA ILE A 182 -9.01 -29.14 -6.47
C ILE A 182 -9.13 -27.79 -7.18
N SER A 183 -9.89 -26.89 -6.57
CA SER A 183 -10.19 -25.57 -7.13
C SER A 183 -9.39 -24.43 -6.48
N SER A 184 -8.29 -24.73 -5.78
CA SER A 184 -7.41 -23.72 -5.19
C SER A 184 -5.95 -24.06 -5.46
N GLY A 185 -5.17 -23.06 -5.87
CA GLY A 185 -3.74 -23.25 -6.16
C GLY A 185 -2.93 -23.66 -4.93
N LEU A 186 -3.28 -23.14 -3.74
CA LEU A 186 -2.64 -23.53 -2.49
C LEU A 186 -2.91 -25.00 -2.16
N ALA A 187 -4.18 -25.43 -2.26
CA ALA A 187 -4.57 -26.81 -2.02
C ALA A 187 -3.89 -27.76 -3.03
N CYS A 188 -3.80 -27.35 -4.30
CA CYS A 188 -3.11 -28.11 -5.34
C CYS A 188 -1.64 -28.34 -4.98
N LYS A 189 -0.94 -27.27 -4.56
CA LYS A 189 0.46 -27.36 -4.16
C LYS A 189 0.66 -28.22 -2.91
N VAL A 190 -0.23 -28.13 -1.93
CA VAL A 190 -0.20 -28.97 -0.71
C VAL A 190 -0.42 -30.43 -1.06
N ALA A 191 -1.28 -30.73 -2.03
CA ALA A 191 -1.50 -32.08 -2.55
C ALA A 191 -0.34 -32.59 -3.45
N GLY A 192 0.73 -31.79 -3.64
CA GLY A 192 1.86 -32.14 -4.50
C GLY A 192 1.60 -31.98 -6.00
N GLY A 193 0.46 -31.40 -6.38
CA GLY A 193 0.10 -31.14 -7.78
C GLY A 193 0.75 -29.89 -8.37
N ARG A 194 0.52 -29.68 -9.67
CA ARG A 194 0.94 -28.53 -10.45
C ARG A 194 -0.28 -27.77 -10.94
N TRP A 195 -0.37 -26.50 -10.60
CA TRP A 195 -1.45 -25.59 -11.03
C TRP A 195 -1.17 -25.11 -12.47
N ARG A 196 -1.97 -25.53 -13.46
CA ARG A 196 -1.70 -25.27 -14.89
C ARG A 196 -2.95 -25.01 -15.74
N GLY A 197 -2.72 -24.35 -16.89
CA GLY A 197 -3.69 -24.16 -17.98
C GLY A 197 -4.51 -22.87 -17.93
N GLY A 198 -4.93 -22.45 -16.74
CA GLY A 198 -5.85 -21.31 -16.57
C GLY A 198 -5.18 -19.95 -16.65
N TYR A 199 -6.02 -18.92 -16.66
CA TYR A 199 -5.61 -17.52 -16.59
C TYR A 199 -5.34 -17.10 -15.13
N ASP A 200 -4.07 -16.90 -14.79
CA ASP A 200 -3.61 -16.64 -13.42
C ASP A 200 -3.47 -15.14 -13.15
N ILE A 201 -4.57 -14.51 -12.72
CA ILE A 201 -4.58 -13.08 -12.34
C ILE A 201 -3.45 -12.80 -11.35
N SER A 202 -2.60 -11.82 -11.64
CA SER A 202 -1.45 -11.54 -10.79
C SER A 202 -1.87 -10.95 -9.43
N GLY A 203 -1.93 -11.81 -8.42
CA GLY A 203 -2.20 -11.43 -7.04
C GLY A 203 -1.17 -10.46 -6.48
N HIS A 204 0.10 -10.58 -6.90
CA HIS A 204 1.17 -9.64 -6.55
C HIS A 204 0.91 -8.24 -7.10
N VAL A 205 0.58 -8.11 -8.39
CA VAL A 205 0.26 -6.80 -8.98
C VAL A 205 -0.93 -6.18 -8.26
N PHE A 206 -2.01 -6.95 -8.08
CA PHE A 206 -3.19 -6.50 -7.34
C PHE A 206 -2.82 -5.98 -5.95
N MET A 207 -2.06 -6.77 -5.18
CA MET A 207 -1.68 -6.44 -3.80
C MET A 207 -0.82 -5.20 -3.69
N LEU A 208 0.23 -5.11 -4.51
CA LEU A 208 1.20 -4.02 -4.45
C LEU A 208 0.54 -2.70 -4.84
N VAL A 209 -0.29 -2.70 -5.90
CA VAL A 209 -1.06 -1.52 -6.33
C VAL A 209 -2.07 -1.10 -5.25
N LEU A 210 -2.83 -2.06 -4.71
CA LEU A 210 -3.86 -1.78 -3.71
C LEU A 210 -3.23 -1.19 -2.43
N SER A 211 -2.15 -1.81 -1.93
CA SER A 211 -1.39 -1.36 -0.75
C SER A 211 -0.86 0.06 -0.94
N SER A 212 -0.06 0.30 -1.98
CA SER A 212 0.60 1.59 -2.14
C SER A 212 -0.39 2.71 -2.45
N ALA A 213 -1.45 2.44 -3.23
CA ALA A 213 -2.46 3.45 -3.54
C ALA A 213 -3.26 3.82 -2.28
N PHE A 214 -3.68 2.81 -1.50
CA PHE A 214 -4.34 3.02 -0.22
C PHE A 214 -3.50 3.89 0.72
N LEU A 215 -2.23 3.55 0.90
CA LEU A 215 -1.33 4.29 1.78
C LEU A 215 -1.10 5.74 1.31
N LEU A 216 -0.95 5.98 0.01
CA LEU A 216 -0.75 7.32 -0.54
C LEU A 216 -1.98 8.22 -0.34
N TYR A 217 -3.19 7.68 -0.56
CA TYR A 217 -4.42 8.43 -0.33
C TYR A 217 -4.70 8.64 1.17
N GLU A 218 -4.51 7.63 2.03
CA GLU A 218 -4.64 7.82 3.48
C GLU A 218 -3.61 8.81 4.03
N LEU A 219 -2.39 8.82 3.51
CA LEU A 219 -1.38 9.81 3.89
C LEU A 219 -1.86 11.23 3.57
N HIS A 220 -2.43 11.43 2.38
CA HIS A 220 -3.00 12.72 2.00
C HIS A 220 -4.16 13.14 2.90
N ILE A 221 -5.15 12.26 3.09
CA ILE A 221 -6.34 12.54 3.92
C ILE A 221 -5.93 12.82 5.35
N SER A 222 -5.02 12.01 5.89
CA SER A 222 -4.48 12.20 7.24
C SER A 222 -3.89 13.61 7.37
N ASP A 223 -2.97 13.98 6.48
CA ASP A 223 -2.34 15.29 6.50
C ASP A 223 -3.34 16.45 6.41
N ARG A 224 -4.38 16.32 5.57
CA ARG A 224 -5.47 17.30 5.43
C ARG A 224 -6.29 17.42 6.71
N ASP A 225 -6.63 16.31 7.35
CA ASP A 225 -7.55 16.26 8.49
C ASP A 225 -6.83 16.49 9.85
N SER A 226 -5.50 16.59 9.83
CA SER A 226 -4.68 16.87 11.02
C SER A 226 -5.06 18.21 11.67
N SER A 227 -4.86 18.32 12.99
CA SER A 227 -5.13 19.55 13.76
C SER A 227 -4.34 20.79 13.29
N HIS A 228 -3.19 20.60 12.64
CA HIS A 228 -2.35 21.66 12.10
C HIS A 228 -1.89 21.32 10.67
N PRO A 229 -2.79 21.37 9.67
CA PRO A 229 -2.50 20.89 8.31
C PRO A 229 -1.48 21.75 7.57
N SER A 230 -1.31 23.02 7.98
CA SER A 230 -0.31 23.96 7.48
C SER A 230 1.09 23.74 8.05
N VAL A 231 1.24 22.94 9.10
CA VAL A 231 2.51 22.78 9.83
C VAL A 231 3.07 21.40 9.57
N SER A 232 4.23 21.35 8.91
CA SER A 232 4.90 20.07 8.65
C SER A 232 5.28 19.38 9.96
N PRO A 233 5.32 18.05 10.00
CA PRO A 233 5.80 17.31 11.17
C PRO A 233 7.19 17.76 11.64
N GLN A 234 8.08 18.13 10.71
CA GLN A 234 9.41 18.68 11.02
C GLN A 234 9.33 20.06 11.67
N ALA A 235 8.45 20.95 11.19
CA ALA A 235 8.23 22.26 11.80
C ALA A 235 7.62 22.12 13.20
N ALA A 236 6.66 21.22 13.37
CA ALA A 236 6.06 20.93 14.67
C ALA A 236 7.09 20.36 15.67
N ALA A 237 7.99 19.48 15.23
CA ALA A 237 9.05 18.96 16.08
C ALA A 237 10.03 20.04 16.54
N ARG A 238 10.39 20.99 15.65
CA ARG A 238 11.25 22.13 15.99
C ARG A 238 10.56 23.07 16.98
N LEU A 239 9.31 23.45 16.72
CA LEU A 239 8.53 24.29 17.63
C LEU A 239 8.36 23.63 19.01
N ALA A 240 8.08 22.32 19.04
CA ALA A 240 7.90 21.59 20.29
C ALA A 240 9.17 21.50 21.14
N HIS A 241 10.36 21.59 20.53
CA HIS A 241 11.64 21.59 21.25
C HIS A 241 11.86 22.92 21.99
N ASP A 242 11.44 24.04 21.40
CA ASP A 242 11.69 25.38 21.94
C ASP A 242 10.60 25.86 22.91
N MET A 243 9.46 25.16 22.96
CA MET A 243 8.30 25.55 23.76
C MET A 243 8.32 24.96 25.17
N THR A 244 8.06 25.82 26.16
CA THR A 244 7.74 25.40 27.53
C THR A 244 6.35 24.77 27.62
N GLU A 245 6.10 23.98 28.67
CA GLU A 245 4.79 23.34 28.90
C GLU A 245 3.65 24.36 29.04
N GLU A 246 3.95 25.54 29.60
CA GLU A 246 2.97 26.64 29.70
C GLU A 246 2.64 27.24 28.33
N GLU A 247 3.66 27.49 27.50
CA GLU A 247 3.45 27.94 26.12
C GLU A 247 2.67 26.90 25.32
N ARG A 248 2.97 25.60 25.49
CA ARG A 248 2.24 24.49 24.85
C ARG A 248 0.76 24.51 25.18
N LYS A 249 0.40 24.79 26.44
CA LYS A 249 -0.99 24.97 26.86
C LYS A 249 -1.59 26.26 26.31
N ALA A 250 -0.84 27.36 26.29
CA ALA A 250 -1.28 28.66 25.79
C ALA A 250 -1.65 28.64 24.30
N VAL A 251 -0.94 27.86 23.48
CA VAL A 251 -1.25 27.69 22.04
C VAL A 251 -2.18 26.50 21.75
N GLY A 252 -2.92 26.01 22.75
CA GLY A 252 -3.98 25.02 22.55
C GLY A 252 -3.55 23.55 22.60
N GLY A 253 -2.43 23.23 23.25
CA GLY A 253 -2.04 21.85 23.52
C GLY A 253 -1.22 21.19 22.40
N TRP A 254 -0.22 21.90 21.88
CA TRP A 254 0.70 21.37 20.87
C TRP A 254 1.33 20.04 21.29
N GLU A 255 1.73 19.24 20.29
CA GLU A 255 2.33 17.94 20.56
C GLU A 255 3.72 18.05 21.20
N THR A 256 4.03 17.11 22.10
CA THR A 256 5.38 16.94 22.66
C THR A 256 6.36 16.54 21.55
N GLU A 257 7.64 16.89 21.69
CA GLU A 257 8.68 16.55 20.73
C GLU A 257 8.71 15.05 20.36
N THR A 258 8.58 14.15 21.34
CA THR A 258 8.54 12.70 21.10
C THR A 258 7.43 12.29 20.15
N ARG A 259 6.24 12.87 20.30
CA ARG A 259 5.07 12.56 19.44
C ARG A 259 5.26 13.14 18.04
N ALA A 260 5.85 14.33 17.92
CA ALA A 260 6.23 14.89 16.62
C ALA A 260 7.26 14.03 15.90
N ARG A 261 8.27 13.50 16.62
CA ARG A 261 9.25 12.56 16.08
C ARG A 261 8.60 11.26 15.62
N ILE A 262 7.71 10.65 16.43
CA ILE A 262 6.97 9.44 16.02
C ILE A 262 6.17 9.73 14.74
N ARG A 263 5.49 10.88 14.67
CA ARG A 263 4.73 11.33 13.49
C ARG A 263 5.59 11.46 12.22
N ILE A 264 6.85 11.87 12.34
CA ILE A 264 7.83 11.90 11.24
C ILE A 264 8.21 10.46 10.83
N TRP A 265 8.61 9.62 11.80
CA TRP A 265 9.04 8.25 11.52
C TRP A 265 7.92 7.38 10.93
N SER A 266 6.67 7.56 11.37
CA SER A 266 5.51 6.90 10.77
C SER A 266 5.35 7.24 9.29
N ARG A 267 5.62 8.48 8.86
CA ARG A 267 5.59 8.87 7.44
C ARG A 267 6.73 8.27 6.64
N TYR A 268 7.95 8.27 7.20
CA TYR A 268 9.08 7.58 6.56
C TYR A 268 8.82 6.09 6.39
N PHE A 269 8.15 5.46 7.35
CA PHE A 269 7.73 4.07 7.24
C PHE A 269 6.70 3.86 6.12
N VAL A 270 5.67 4.73 6.02
CA VAL A 270 4.73 4.71 4.88
C VAL A 270 5.46 4.83 3.54
N TYR A 271 6.39 5.79 3.41
CA TYR A 271 7.16 5.96 2.17
C TYR A 271 8.04 4.76 1.86
N ALA A 272 8.65 4.13 2.88
CA ALA A 272 9.44 2.92 2.70
C ALA A 272 8.60 1.75 2.18
N VAL A 273 7.40 1.54 2.72
CA VAL A 273 6.45 0.52 2.23
C VAL A 273 6.03 0.81 0.79
N VAL A 274 5.63 2.04 0.47
CA VAL A 274 5.23 2.43 -0.89
C VAL A 274 6.38 2.26 -1.90
N LEU A 275 7.61 2.63 -1.52
CA LEU A 275 8.78 2.47 -2.38
C LEU A 275 9.08 0.99 -2.66
N LEU A 276 8.99 0.15 -1.63
CA LEU A 276 9.14 -1.30 -1.78
C LEU A 276 8.01 -1.91 -2.62
N ASP A 277 6.78 -1.41 -2.48
CA ASP A 277 5.65 -1.82 -3.32
C ASP A 277 5.92 -1.50 -4.79
N PHE A 278 6.37 -0.28 -5.10
CA PHE A 278 6.73 0.13 -6.47
C PHE A 278 7.90 -0.70 -7.03
N TRP A 279 8.93 -0.94 -6.21
CA TRP A 279 10.06 -1.78 -6.61
C TRP A 279 9.61 -3.21 -6.95
N MET A 280 8.82 -3.83 -6.08
CA MET A 280 8.33 -5.19 -6.29
C MET A 280 7.31 -5.27 -7.42
N LEU A 281 6.56 -4.19 -7.67
CA LEU A 281 5.66 -4.10 -8.83
C LEU A 281 6.48 -4.11 -10.13
N MET A 282 7.58 -3.35 -10.19
CA MET A 282 8.52 -3.38 -11.31
C MET A 282 9.14 -4.77 -11.48
N MET A 283 9.64 -5.39 -10.41
CA MET A 283 10.20 -6.75 -10.49
C MET A 283 9.15 -7.79 -10.95
N THR A 284 7.90 -7.65 -10.52
CA THR A 284 6.80 -8.49 -10.97
C THR A 284 6.52 -8.28 -12.47
N ALA A 285 6.54 -7.03 -12.93
CA ALA A 285 6.37 -6.69 -14.34
C ALA A 285 7.49 -7.26 -15.23
N ILE A 286 8.73 -7.34 -14.73
CA ILE A 286 9.87 -7.86 -15.49
C ILE A 286 9.88 -9.40 -15.55
N TRP A 287 9.64 -10.09 -14.44
CA TRP A 287 10.01 -11.51 -14.29
C TRP A 287 8.85 -12.51 -14.24
N PHE A 288 7.63 -12.08 -13.98
CA PHE A 288 6.50 -12.98 -13.69
C PHE A 288 5.26 -12.59 -14.48
N HIS A 289 4.33 -13.53 -14.67
CA HIS A 289 3.02 -13.36 -15.32
C HIS A 289 3.03 -12.83 -16.76
N THR A 290 1.97 -13.11 -17.49
CA THR A 290 1.72 -12.50 -18.81
C THR A 290 1.26 -11.05 -18.66
N TRP A 291 1.29 -10.27 -19.74
CA TRP A 291 0.80 -8.89 -19.74
C TRP A 291 -0.67 -8.79 -19.30
N LEU A 292 -1.52 -9.68 -19.82
CA LEU A 292 -2.94 -9.68 -19.49
C LEU A 292 -3.16 -9.99 -18.00
N GLU A 293 -2.49 -11.00 -17.46
CA GLU A 293 -2.59 -11.36 -16.04
C GLU A 293 -2.21 -10.20 -15.10
N LYS A 294 -1.18 -9.42 -15.46
CA LYS A 294 -0.79 -8.19 -14.76
C LYS A 294 -1.88 -7.13 -14.87
N LEU A 295 -2.39 -6.91 -16.08
CA LEU A 295 -3.46 -5.94 -16.34
C LEU A 295 -4.73 -6.25 -15.54
N ALA A 296 -5.12 -7.52 -15.45
CA ALA A 296 -6.27 -7.93 -14.64
C ALA A 296 -6.06 -7.59 -13.15
N GLY A 297 -4.88 -7.90 -12.59
CA GLY A 297 -4.54 -7.53 -11.21
C GLY A 297 -4.59 -6.02 -10.97
N LEU A 298 -4.05 -5.23 -11.91
CA LEU A 298 -4.10 -3.77 -11.88
C LEU A 298 -5.55 -3.25 -11.89
N LEU A 299 -6.39 -3.77 -12.77
CA LEU A 299 -7.77 -3.30 -12.92
C LEU A 299 -8.61 -3.57 -11.66
N ILE A 300 -8.47 -4.74 -11.04
CA ILE A 300 -9.18 -5.06 -9.78
C ILE A 300 -8.77 -4.10 -8.67
N ALA A 301 -7.47 -3.82 -8.54
CA ALA A 301 -6.96 -2.85 -7.56
C ALA A 301 -7.45 -1.43 -7.88
N ALA A 302 -7.38 -1.00 -9.14
CA ALA A 302 -7.83 0.32 -9.58
C ALA A 302 -9.32 0.54 -9.35
N VAL A 303 -10.18 -0.45 -9.64
CA VAL A 303 -11.63 -0.39 -9.35
C VAL A 303 -11.87 -0.27 -7.85
N THR A 304 -11.16 -1.04 -7.03
CA THR A 304 -11.27 -0.97 -5.56
C THR A 304 -10.91 0.42 -5.04
N VAL A 305 -9.78 0.97 -5.49
CA VAL A 305 -9.30 2.29 -5.07
C VAL A 305 -10.23 3.38 -5.58
N HIS A 306 -10.69 3.30 -6.84
CA HIS A 306 -11.62 4.26 -7.41
C HIS A 306 -12.96 4.28 -6.67
N GLY A 307 -13.52 3.09 -6.39
CA GLY A 307 -14.72 2.93 -5.57
C GLY A 307 -14.54 3.49 -4.17
N THR A 308 -13.39 3.27 -3.53
CA THR A 308 -13.14 3.72 -2.15
C THR A 308 -13.01 5.24 -2.04
N TYR A 309 -12.27 5.88 -2.95
CA TYR A 309 -11.88 7.29 -2.79
C TYR A 309 -12.61 8.29 -3.70
N PHE A 310 -13.12 7.84 -4.85
CA PHE A 310 -13.65 8.74 -5.89
C PHE A 310 -15.16 8.56 -6.13
N LEU A 311 -15.76 7.42 -5.77
CA LEU A 311 -17.20 7.20 -5.91
C LEU A 311 -18.05 8.26 -5.18
N GLY A 312 -17.52 8.84 -4.11
CA GLY A 312 -18.16 9.92 -3.35
C GLY A 312 -18.34 11.22 -4.13
N ASP A 313 -17.64 11.39 -5.25
CA ASP A 313 -17.82 12.56 -6.13
C ASP A 313 -19.15 12.52 -6.89
N VAL A 314 -19.66 11.31 -7.13
CA VAL A 314 -20.89 11.06 -7.89
C VAL A 314 -22.03 10.62 -6.96
N VAL A 315 -21.72 9.96 -5.85
CA VAL A 315 -22.70 9.41 -4.90
C VAL A 315 -22.56 10.12 -3.55
N PRO A 316 -23.40 11.13 -3.23
CA PRO A 316 -23.29 11.91 -1.99
C PRO A 316 -23.37 11.07 -0.72
N PHE A 317 -24.24 10.04 -0.72
CA PHE A 317 -24.36 9.08 0.39
C PHE A 317 -23.03 8.36 0.67
N TRP A 318 -22.29 7.99 -0.39
CA TRP A 318 -21.00 7.34 -0.25
C TRP A 318 -19.95 8.26 0.37
N ARG A 319 -19.92 9.53 -0.06
CA ARG A 319 -19.05 10.57 0.52
C ARG A 319 -19.34 10.81 1.99
N GLU A 320 -20.61 10.77 2.40
CA GLU A 320 -21.00 10.89 3.79
C GLU A 320 -20.45 9.71 4.62
N LEU A 321 -20.62 8.49 4.11
CA LEU A 321 -20.25 7.27 4.80
C LEU A 321 -18.72 7.08 4.89
N VAL A 322 -18.04 7.12 3.76
CA VAL A 322 -16.61 6.77 3.61
C VAL A 322 -15.69 7.99 3.74
N GLY A 323 -16.27 9.19 3.71
CA GLY A 323 -15.50 10.43 3.55
C GLY A 323 -15.16 10.68 2.09
N GLY A 324 -14.55 11.84 1.84
CA GLY A 324 -14.05 12.22 0.52
C GLY A 324 -12.59 12.65 0.58
N LEU A 325 -11.93 12.54 -0.58
CA LEU A 325 -10.69 13.25 -0.89
C LEU A 325 -10.93 14.77 -0.97
#